data_AF-A0A1E5ITS3-F1
#
_entry.id   AF-A0A1E5ITS3-F1
#
_cell.length_a   1.000
_cell.length_b   1.000
_cell.length_c   1.000
_cell.angle_alpha   90.00
_cell.angle_beta   90.00
_cell.angle_gamma   90.00
#
_symmetry.space_group_name_H-M   'P 1'
#
loop_
_entity.id
_entity.type
_entity.pdbx_description
1 polymer ?
#
loop_
_entity_poly.entity_id
_entity_poly.type
_entity_poly.pdbx_seq_one_letter_code
_entity_poly.pdbx_strand_id
1 'polypeptide(L)'
;MDEKLKDIFSNINDWLKYAEAKSATLIAGNGAIIFGFSRLGLNENINCYLGYYLFFCGFLSLISLSICLLSIIPALNMPWDSKPSGTNDSDNILFFRDIAKYTPLSYLNKLAVKIGQEHVDVTGFQKDLAFQIISNSTIANKKYTYFNIAIWFTLSAIVSPVITIIFYISRSKN
;
A
#
# COMPACT_ATOMS: atom_id res chain seq x y z
N MET A 1 26.85 4.94 -13.63
CA MET A 1 26.00 4.83 -12.42
C MET A 1 24.81 5.78 -12.46
N ASP A 2 25.00 7.04 -12.87
CA ASP A 2 23.96 8.08 -12.91
C ASP A 2 22.69 7.70 -13.68
N GLU A 3 22.82 7.14 -14.88
CA GLU A 3 21.65 6.70 -15.66
C GLU A 3 20.84 5.62 -14.92
N LYS A 4 21.53 4.59 -14.40
CA LYS A 4 20.88 3.54 -13.60
C LYS A 4 20.17 4.09 -12.38
N LEU A 5 20.79 5.04 -11.70
CA LEU A 5 20.20 5.72 -10.55
C LEU A 5 18.94 6.51 -10.96
N LYS A 6 18.96 7.24 -12.08
CA LYS A 6 17.79 7.95 -12.62
C LYS A 6 16.66 6.99 -13.00
N ASP A 7 16.98 5.87 -13.65
CA ASP A 7 16.01 4.83 -14.01
C ASP A 7 15.33 4.25 -12.77
N ILE A 8 16.14 3.91 -11.75
CA ILE A 8 15.64 3.40 -10.47
C ILE A 8 14.76 4.45 -9.81
N PHE A 9 15.20 5.70 -9.76
CA PHE A 9 14.42 6.78 -9.17
C PHE A 9 13.06 6.94 -9.87
N SER A 10 13.02 6.85 -11.19
CA SER A 10 11.76 6.85 -11.95
C SER A 10 10.86 5.67 -11.56
N ASN A 11 11.41 4.46 -11.52
CA ASN A 11 10.68 3.27 -11.12
C ASN A 11 10.10 3.38 -9.69
N ILE A 12 10.87 3.90 -8.74
CA ILE A 12 10.39 4.11 -7.36
C ILE A 12 9.30 5.18 -7.28
N ASN A 13 9.40 6.24 -8.08
CA ASN A 13 8.33 7.23 -8.19
C ASN A 13 7.04 6.59 -8.73
N ASP A 14 7.14 5.66 -9.68
CA ASP A 14 5.96 4.96 -10.19
C ASP A 14 5.36 4.01 -9.15
N TRP A 15 6.18 3.27 -8.39
CA TRP A 15 5.70 2.48 -7.25
C TRP A 15 4.91 3.33 -6.25
N LEU A 16 5.40 4.54 -5.96
CA LEU A 16 4.73 5.48 -5.08
C LEU A 16 3.39 5.96 -5.66
N LYS A 17 3.36 6.39 -6.93
CA LYS A 17 2.13 6.79 -7.64
C LYS A 17 1.10 5.66 -7.63
N TYR A 18 1.52 4.42 -7.89
CA TYR A 18 0.63 3.26 -7.87
C TYR A 18 0.06 2.98 -6.48
N ALA A 19 0.85 3.15 -5.41
CA ALA A 19 0.37 3.01 -4.04
C ALA A 19 -0.76 4.00 -3.74
N GLU A 20 -0.58 5.27 -4.14
CA GLU A 20 -1.58 6.32 -3.95
C GLU A 20 -2.83 6.09 -4.80
N ALA A 21 -2.66 5.71 -6.08
CA ALA A 21 -3.76 5.38 -6.97
C ALA A 21 -4.62 4.22 -6.44
N LYS A 22 -3.98 3.17 -5.90
CA LYS A 22 -4.68 2.03 -5.28
C LYS A 22 -5.49 2.47 -4.06
N SER A 23 -4.90 3.24 -3.15
CA SER A 23 -5.60 3.77 -1.98
C SER A 23 -6.75 4.71 -2.37
N ALA A 24 -6.56 5.58 -3.36
CA ALA A 24 -7.60 6.48 -3.85
C ALA A 24 -8.78 5.71 -4.46
N THR A 25 -8.47 4.69 -5.26
CA THR A 25 -9.48 3.79 -5.84
C THR A 25 -10.27 3.07 -4.75
N LEU A 26 -9.58 2.59 -3.70
CA LEU A 26 -10.23 1.89 -2.59
C LEU A 26 -11.09 2.83 -1.72
N ILE A 27 -10.73 4.11 -1.59
CA ILE A 27 -11.59 5.13 -0.95
C ILE A 27 -12.89 5.29 -1.74
N ALA A 28 -12.81 5.48 -3.06
CA ALA A 28 -13.99 5.62 -3.90
C ALA A 28 -14.88 4.36 -3.84
N GLY A 29 -14.27 3.17 -3.91
CA GLY A 29 -14.96 1.90 -3.77
C GLY A 29 -15.66 1.75 -2.42
N ASN A 30 -14.97 2.02 -1.31
CA ASN A 30 -15.59 1.98 0.03
C ASN A 30 -16.71 3.01 0.20
N GLY A 31 -16.57 4.22 -0.38
CA GLY A 31 -17.64 5.21 -0.39
C GLY A 31 -18.91 4.69 -1.07
N ALA A 32 -18.77 4.04 -2.24
CA ALA A 32 -19.88 3.41 -2.95
C ALA A 32 -20.50 2.25 -2.16
N ILE A 33 -19.69 1.41 -1.51
CA ILE A 33 -20.16 0.29 -0.68
C ILE A 33 -20.95 0.81 0.53
N ILE A 34 -20.42 1.79 1.25
CA ILE A 34 -21.09 2.41 2.41
C ILE A 34 -22.45 2.98 1.95
N PHE A 35 -22.47 3.75 0.87
CA PHE A 35 -23.69 4.29 0.31
C PHE A 35 -24.71 3.19 -0.05
N GLY A 36 -24.26 2.12 -0.72
CA GLY A 36 -25.10 0.98 -1.08
C GLY A 36 -25.72 0.28 0.14
N PHE A 37 -24.91 -0.02 1.15
CA PHE A 37 -25.39 -0.65 2.39
C PHE A 37 -26.31 0.27 3.19
N SER A 38 -26.01 1.57 3.28
CA SER A 38 -26.91 2.54 3.90
C SER A 38 -28.26 2.61 3.19
N ARG A 39 -28.26 2.61 1.85
CA ARG A 39 -29.50 2.65 1.07
C ARG A 39 -30.35 1.39 1.28
N LEU A 40 -29.70 0.22 1.32
CA LEU A 40 -30.38 -1.03 1.63
C LEU A 40 -30.95 -0.98 3.05
N GLY A 41 -30.14 -0.65 4.05
CA GLY A 41 -30.54 -0.65 5.47
C GLY A 41 -31.69 0.30 5.84
N LEU A 42 -31.97 1.34 5.05
CA LEU A 42 -33.09 2.26 5.25
C LEU A 42 -34.45 1.70 4.79
N ASN A 43 -34.49 0.52 4.16
CA ASN A 43 -35.74 -0.10 3.73
C ASN A 43 -36.52 -0.65 4.94
N GLU A 44 -37.76 -0.19 5.13
CA GLU A 44 -38.63 -0.53 6.27
C GLU A 44 -38.94 -2.03 6.40
N ASN A 45 -38.77 -2.80 5.32
CA ASN A 45 -39.06 -4.24 5.28
C ASN A 45 -37.84 -5.13 5.62
N ILE A 46 -36.73 -4.55 6.07
CA ILE A 46 -35.53 -5.32 6.40
C ILE A 46 -35.62 -5.92 7.80
N ASN A 47 -35.34 -7.23 7.87
CA ASN A 47 -35.17 -7.94 9.14
C ASN A 47 -34.03 -7.32 9.96
N CYS A 48 -34.22 -7.15 11.28
CA CYS A 48 -33.24 -6.58 12.19
C CYS A 48 -31.85 -7.23 12.10
N TYR A 49 -31.78 -8.56 11.93
CA TYR A 49 -30.49 -9.27 11.77
C TYR A 49 -29.75 -8.84 10.50
N LEU A 50 -30.47 -8.67 9.39
CA LEU A 50 -29.89 -8.19 8.13
C LEU A 50 -29.48 -6.72 8.26
N GLY A 51 -30.25 -5.90 8.99
CA GLY A 51 -29.90 -4.52 9.29
C GLY A 51 -28.58 -4.40 10.07
N TYR A 52 -28.41 -5.15 11.16
CA TYR A 52 -27.16 -5.19 11.92
C TYR A 52 -25.98 -5.66 11.07
N TYR A 53 -26.22 -6.66 10.22
CA TYR A 53 -25.20 -7.19 9.34
C TYR A 53 -24.73 -6.17 8.28
N LEU A 54 -25.67 -5.46 7.64
CA LEU A 54 -25.34 -4.38 6.69
C LEU A 54 -24.60 -3.23 7.39
N PHE A 55 -25.00 -2.87 8.61
CA PHE A 55 -24.29 -1.88 9.41
C PHE A 55 -22.85 -2.32 9.70
N PHE A 56 -22.64 -3.58 10.09
CA PHE A 56 -21.31 -4.13 10.32
C PHE A 56 -20.44 -4.08 9.05
N CYS A 57 -20.97 -4.45 7.89
CA CYS A 57 -20.24 -4.38 6.63
C CYS A 57 -19.90 -2.92 6.24
N GLY A 58 -20.82 -1.98 6.48
CA GLY A 58 -20.58 -0.54 6.32
C GLY A 58 -19.48 -0.04 7.25
N PHE A 59 -19.47 -0.49 8.51
CA PHE A 59 -18.45 -0.14 9.49
C PHE A 59 -17.06 -0.65 9.09
N LEU A 60 -16.93 -1.90 8.61
CA LEU A 60 -15.67 -2.42 8.08
C LEU A 60 -15.16 -1.59 6.89
N SER A 61 -16.08 -1.20 5.99
CA SER A 61 -15.75 -0.35 4.83
C SER A 61 -15.28 1.05 5.28
N LEU A 62 -15.86 1.59 6.35
CA LEU A 62 -15.44 2.86 6.95
C LEU A 62 -14.05 2.78 7.59
N ILE A 63 -13.72 1.67 8.26
CA ILE A 63 -12.37 1.42 8.77
C ILE A 63 -11.38 1.38 7.61
N SER A 64 -11.67 0.62 6.55
CA SER A 64 -10.82 0.57 5.35
C SER A 64 -10.61 1.96 4.74
N LEU A 65 -11.68 2.74 4.59
CA LEU A 65 -11.63 4.08 4.03
C LEU A 65 -10.73 5.00 4.86
N SER A 66 -10.88 4.95 6.19
CA SER A 66 -10.05 5.72 7.13
C SER A 66 -8.57 5.38 6.99
N ILE A 67 -8.22 4.10 6.89
CA ILE A 67 -6.82 3.67 6.69
C ILE A 67 -6.27 4.17 5.34
N CYS A 68 -7.07 4.11 4.27
CA CYS A 68 -6.64 4.64 2.97
C CYS A 68 -6.44 6.16 2.97
N LEU A 69 -7.27 6.91 3.70
CA LEU A 69 -7.06 8.35 3.87
C LEU A 69 -5.71 8.64 4.53
N LEU A 70 -5.37 7.91 5.60
CA LEU A 70 -4.06 8.01 6.24
C LEU A 70 -2.91 7.66 5.27
N SER A 71 -3.13 6.72 4.36
CA SER A 71 -2.14 6.34 3.34
C SER A 71 -1.89 7.43 2.29
N ILE A 72 -2.82 8.34 2.03
CA ILE A 72 -2.69 9.38 1.00
C ILE A 72 -2.07 10.67 1.56
N ILE A 73 -2.04 10.83 2.89
CA ILE A 73 -1.42 11.99 3.53
C ILE A 73 0.00 12.21 2.96
N PRO A 74 0.33 13.43 2.51
CA PRO A 74 1.66 13.75 1.98
C PRO A 74 2.74 13.50 3.03
N ALA A 75 3.69 12.62 2.72
CA ALA A 75 4.87 12.41 3.53
C ALA A 75 5.98 13.36 3.04
N LEU A 76 5.97 14.59 3.56
CA LEU A 76 6.91 15.65 3.15
C LEU A 76 8.30 15.49 3.77
N ASN A 77 8.46 14.63 4.77
CA ASN A 77 9.72 14.35 5.43
C ASN A 77 9.99 12.85 5.45
N MET A 78 11.26 12.49 5.38
CA MET A 78 11.70 11.12 5.59
C MET A 78 11.22 10.67 6.98
N PRO A 79 10.49 9.54 7.10
CA PRO A 79 10.10 9.06 8.41
C PRO A 79 11.34 8.58 9.15
N TRP A 80 11.84 9.41 10.07
CA TRP A 80 13.03 9.18 10.89
C TRP A 80 13.00 7.86 11.68
N ASP A 81 11.81 7.27 11.87
CA ASP A 81 11.62 5.98 12.55
C ASP A 81 11.99 4.76 11.69
N SER A 82 12.22 4.93 10.38
CA SER A 82 12.65 3.85 9.50
C SER A 82 14.18 3.73 9.54
N LYS A 83 14.70 3.19 10.66
CA LYS A 83 16.10 2.82 10.74
C LYS A 83 16.41 1.74 9.70
N PRO A 84 17.58 1.80 9.03
CA PRO A 84 18.10 0.70 8.21
C PRO A 84 17.99 -0.61 8.99
N SER A 85 17.15 -1.53 8.52
CA SER A 85 16.97 -2.85 9.15
C SER A 85 17.70 -3.87 8.31
N GLY A 86 18.91 -4.25 8.73
CA GLY A 86 19.69 -5.40 8.22
C GLY A 86 19.65 -5.59 6.70
N THR A 87 20.63 -5.06 5.98
CA THR A 87 20.82 -5.35 4.54
C THR A 87 21.21 -6.81 4.33
N ASN A 88 20.69 -7.45 3.29
CA ASN A 88 21.02 -8.83 2.90
C ASN A 88 21.64 -8.84 1.50
N ASP A 89 22.54 -9.79 1.23
CA ASP A 89 23.15 -9.93 -0.08
C ASP A 89 22.18 -10.29 -1.21
N SER A 90 21.08 -10.93 -0.85
CA SER A 90 19.97 -11.29 -1.74
C SER A 90 18.98 -10.16 -2.00
N ASP A 91 19.13 -9.00 -1.34
CA ASP A 91 18.23 -7.85 -1.54
C ASP A 91 18.22 -7.40 -3.00
N ASN A 92 17.02 -7.10 -3.49
CA ASN A 92 16.82 -6.57 -4.83
C ASN A 92 16.94 -5.03 -4.82
N ILE A 93 18.03 -4.53 -5.40
CA ILE A 93 18.33 -3.09 -5.51
C ILE A 93 17.32 -2.27 -6.33
N LEU A 94 16.38 -2.92 -7.02
CA LEU A 94 15.31 -2.30 -7.81
C LEU A 94 13.95 -2.34 -7.08
N PHE A 95 13.82 -3.13 -6.02
CA PHE A 95 12.56 -3.33 -5.31
C PHE A 95 12.46 -2.40 -4.10
N PHE A 96 11.45 -1.53 -4.07
CA PHE A 96 11.31 -0.49 -3.05
C PHE A 96 11.38 -1.01 -1.61
N ARG A 97 10.86 -2.22 -1.33
CA ARG A 97 10.86 -2.77 0.03
C ARG A 97 12.26 -3.14 0.52
N ASP A 98 13.12 -3.58 -0.40
CA ASP A 98 14.51 -3.89 -0.08
C ASP A 98 15.34 -2.60 0.00
N ILE A 99 15.15 -1.68 -0.95
CA ILE A 99 15.81 -0.37 -0.97
C ILE A 99 15.57 0.42 0.32
N ALA A 100 14.34 0.36 0.88
CA ALA A 100 13.98 1.05 2.11
C ALA A 100 14.85 0.65 3.34
N LYS A 101 15.61 -0.44 3.26
CA LYS A 101 16.51 -0.91 4.33
C LYS A 101 17.89 -0.23 4.31
N TYR A 102 18.23 0.51 3.25
CA TYR A 102 19.59 0.99 3.02
C TYR A 102 19.82 2.42 3.53
N THR A 103 21.09 2.78 3.73
CA THR A 103 21.53 4.18 3.77
C THR A 103 21.99 4.60 2.36
N PRO A 104 22.06 5.91 2.05
CA PRO A 104 22.49 6.35 0.72
C PRO A 104 23.84 5.76 0.30
N LEU A 105 24.82 5.73 1.21
CA LEU A 105 26.15 5.21 0.91
C LEU A 105 26.14 3.68 0.74
N SER A 106 25.46 2.93 1.61
CA SER A 106 25.41 1.48 1.48
C SER A 106 24.65 1.04 0.24
N TYR A 107 23.61 1.79 -0.15
CA TYR A 107 22.87 1.56 -1.38
C TYR A 107 23.74 1.75 -2.62
N LEU A 108 24.49 2.86 -2.69
CA LEU A 108 25.39 3.16 -3.81
C LEU A 108 26.50 2.12 -3.94
N ASN A 109 27.08 1.69 -2.81
CA ASN A 109 28.07 0.61 -2.81
C ASN A 109 27.48 -0.71 -3.33
N LYS A 110 26.27 -1.08 -2.88
CA LYS A 110 25.60 -2.30 -3.36
C LYS A 110 25.27 -2.23 -4.85
N LEU A 111 24.81 -1.07 -5.33
CA LEU A 111 24.56 -0.83 -6.75
C LEU A 111 25.84 -0.98 -7.56
N ALA A 112 26.93 -0.36 -7.13
CA ALA A 112 28.23 -0.42 -7.80
C ALA A 112 28.74 -1.86 -7.96
N VAL A 113 28.68 -2.66 -6.89
CA VAL A 113 29.02 -4.09 -6.93
C VAL A 113 28.15 -4.83 -7.96
N LYS A 114 26.85 -4.55 -8.01
CA LYS A 114 25.92 -5.18 -8.97
C LYS A 114 26.17 -4.79 -10.42
N ILE A 115 26.80 -3.63 -10.69
CA ILE A 115 27.17 -3.19 -12.04
C ILE A 115 28.64 -3.46 -12.39
N GLY A 116 29.37 -4.18 -11.53
CA GLY A 116 30.77 -4.57 -11.77
C GLY A 116 31.79 -3.46 -11.59
N GLN A 117 31.48 -2.42 -10.79
CA GLN A 117 32.44 -1.36 -10.45
C GLN A 117 33.18 -1.70 -9.16
N GLU A 118 34.51 -1.82 -9.23
CA GLU A 118 35.38 -2.17 -8.10
C GLU A 118 35.70 -0.99 -7.18
N HIS A 119 35.72 0.25 -7.70
CA HIS A 119 35.94 1.49 -6.94
C HIS A 119 34.85 2.51 -7.29
N VAL A 120 34.28 3.13 -6.25
CA VAL A 120 33.15 4.05 -6.38
C VAL A 120 33.53 5.38 -5.76
N ASP A 121 33.91 6.34 -6.60
CA ASP A 121 33.89 7.74 -6.20
C ASP A 121 32.44 8.23 -6.28
N VAL A 122 31.79 8.29 -5.12
CA VAL A 122 30.42 8.75 -4.99
C VAL A 122 30.37 10.27 -5.09
N THR A 123 29.68 10.80 -6.10
CA THR A 123 29.45 12.23 -6.23
C THR A 123 28.35 12.71 -5.29
N GLY A 124 28.34 14.02 -4.98
CA GLY A 124 27.25 14.64 -4.20
C GLY A 124 25.88 14.41 -4.86
N PHE A 125 25.79 14.54 -6.18
CA PHE A 125 24.56 14.29 -6.94
C PHE A 125 24.05 12.85 -6.79
N GLN A 126 24.94 11.86 -6.87
CA GLN A 126 24.57 10.46 -6.68
C GLN A 126 24.07 10.20 -5.25
N LYS A 127 24.67 10.85 -4.25
CA LYS A 127 24.24 10.77 -2.86
C LYS A 127 22.85 11.37 -2.66
N ASP A 128 22.57 12.52 -3.26
CA ASP A 128 21.25 13.15 -3.20
C ASP A 128 20.18 12.28 -3.88
N LEU A 129 20.51 11.70 -5.04
CA LEU A 129 19.59 10.81 -5.73
C LEU A 129 19.32 9.52 -4.93
N ALA A 130 20.36 8.92 -4.34
CA ALA A 130 20.20 7.77 -3.46
C ALA A 130 19.35 8.10 -2.23
N PHE A 131 19.51 9.29 -1.64
CA PHE A 131 18.67 9.76 -0.54
C PHE A 131 17.20 9.84 -0.95
N GLN A 132 16.90 10.38 -2.13
CA GLN A 132 15.54 10.44 -2.67
C GLN A 132 14.97 9.06 -2.98
N ILE A 133 15.76 8.17 -3.59
CA ILE A 133 15.38 6.78 -3.87
C ILE A 133 14.98 6.05 -2.57
N ILE A 134 15.80 6.15 -1.52
CA ILE A 134 15.54 5.48 -0.24
C ILE A 134 14.33 6.10 0.46
N SER A 135 14.21 7.43 0.45
CA SER A 135 13.08 8.13 1.05
C SER A 135 11.77 7.71 0.38
N ASN A 136 11.70 7.77 -0.95
CA ASN A 136 10.51 7.40 -1.70
C ASN A 136 10.19 5.91 -1.57
N SER A 137 11.21 5.05 -1.52
CA SER A 137 11.04 3.62 -1.25
C SER A 137 10.43 3.35 0.11
N THR A 138 10.87 4.09 1.14
CA THR A 138 10.33 3.99 2.51
C THR A 138 8.88 4.44 2.56
N ILE A 139 8.56 5.56 1.91
CA ILE A 139 7.19 6.08 1.82
C ILE A 139 6.30 5.08 1.09
N ALA A 140 6.74 4.57 -0.07
CA ALA A 140 6.01 3.56 -0.83
C ALA A 140 5.73 2.32 0.02
N ASN A 141 6.72 1.83 0.77
CA ASN A 141 6.55 0.67 1.65
C ASN A 141 5.48 0.88 2.73
N LYS A 142 5.46 2.05 3.37
CA LYS A 142 4.41 2.39 4.36
C LYS A 142 3.04 2.46 3.71
N LYS A 143 2.91 3.12 2.54
CA LYS A 143 1.63 3.25 1.82
C LYS A 143 1.09 1.89 1.37
N TYR A 144 1.94 1.01 0.83
CA TYR A 144 1.55 -0.36 0.50
C TYR A 144 1.13 -1.18 1.72
N THR A 145 1.77 -0.96 2.88
CA THR A 145 1.37 -1.61 4.14
C THR A 145 -0.04 -1.18 4.55
N TYR A 146 -0.34 0.12 4.53
CA TYR A 146 -1.69 0.62 4.83
C TYR A 146 -2.72 0.11 3.83
N PHE A 147 -2.41 0.15 2.53
CA PHE A 147 -3.29 -0.39 1.50
C PHE A 147 -3.60 -1.88 1.72
N ASN A 148 -2.58 -2.69 2.03
CA ASN A 148 -2.74 -4.12 2.30
C ASN A 148 -3.64 -4.39 3.51
N ILE A 149 -3.56 -3.58 4.57
CA ILE A 149 -4.45 -3.72 5.72
C ILE A 149 -5.88 -3.32 5.32
N ALA A 150 -6.04 -2.17 4.65
CA ALA A 150 -7.33 -1.64 4.25
C ALA A 150 -8.10 -2.61 3.34
N ILE A 151 -7.45 -3.18 2.32
CA ILE A 151 -8.12 -4.06 1.36
C ILE A 151 -8.72 -5.30 2.02
N TRP A 152 -8.11 -5.83 3.10
CA TRP A 152 -8.69 -6.96 3.83
C TRP A 152 -10.00 -6.60 4.55
N PHE A 153 -10.14 -5.38 5.05
CA PHE A 153 -11.41 -4.90 5.61
C PHE A 153 -12.48 -4.79 4.52
N THR A 154 -12.17 -4.21 3.36
CA THR A 154 -13.10 -4.13 2.23
C THR A 154 -13.49 -5.52 1.71
N LEU A 155 -12.52 -6.43 1.56
CA LEU A 155 -12.80 -7.80 1.14
C LEU A 155 -13.72 -8.51 2.14
N SER A 156 -13.48 -8.35 3.44
CA SER A 156 -14.36 -8.92 4.47
C SER A 156 -15.79 -8.39 4.39
N ALA A 157 -15.95 -7.08 4.09
CA ALA A 157 -17.25 -6.45 3.92
C ALA A 157 -18.02 -6.92 2.68
N ILE A 158 -17.33 -7.25 1.57
CA ILE A 158 -17.99 -7.66 0.32
C ILE A 158 -18.14 -9.19 0.21
N VAL A 159 -17.13 -9.95 0.63
CA VAL A 159 -17.12 -11.41 0.45
C VAL A 159 -18.08 -12.09 1.42
N SER A 160 -18.22 -11.59 2.65
CA SER A 160 -19.10 -12.22 3.63
C SER A 160 -20.59 -12.23 3.22
N PRO A 161 -21.17 -11.16 2.60
CA PRO A 161 -22.55 -11.20 2.13
C PRO A 161 -22.74 -12.22 1.01
N VAL A 162 -21.79 -12.28 0.06
CA VAL A 162 -21.83 -13.22 -1.07
C VAL A 162 -21.82 -14.66 -0.57
N ILE A 163 -20.93 -15.00 0.36
CA ILE A 163 -20.86 -16.33 0.97
C ILE A 163 -22.19 -16.66 1.66
N THR A 164 -22.75 -15.73 2.43
CA THR A 164 -24.02 -15.93 3.15
C THR A 164 -25.18 -16.23 2.19
N ILE A 165 -25.27 -15.50 1.08
CA ILE A 165 -26.27 -15.72 0.04
C ILE A 165 -26.12 -17.10 -0.60
N ILE A 166 -24.89 -17.50 -0.94
CA ILE A 166 -24.60 -18.81 -1.54
C ILE A 166 -25.03 -19.94 -0.60
N PHE A 167 -24.72 -19.85 0.69
CA PHE A 167 -25.14 -20.83 1.69
C PHE A 167 -26.66 -20.89 1.84
N TYR A 168 -27.32 -19.73 1.87
CA TYR A 168 -28.78 -19.66 1.96
C TYR A 168 -29.46 -20.36 0.76
N ILE A 169 -29.02 -20.06 -0.47
CA ILE A 169 -29.54 -20.68 -1.69
C ILE A 169 -29.28 -22.19 -1.70
N SER A 170 -28.09 -22.62 -1.26
CA SER A 170 -27.72 -24.04 -1.24
C SER A 170 -28.57 -24.83 -0.24
N ARG A 171 -28.87 -24.24 0.93
CA ARG A 171 -29.73 -24.86 1.93
C ARG A 171 -31.21 -24.87 1.54
N SER A 172 -31.67 -23.88 0.78
CA SER A 172 -33.06 -23.84 0.28
C SER A 172 -33.36 -24.88 -0.80
N LYS A 173 -32.33 -25.49 -1.41
CA LYS A 173 -32.49 -26.52 -2.45
C LYS A 173 -32.47 -27.96 -1.91
N ASN A 174 -32.08 -28.16 -0.65
CA ASN A 174 -32.17 -29.43 0.07
C ASN A 174 -33.41 -29.46 0.95
#